data_AF-A0A7R7HC27-F1
#
_entry.id   AF-A0A7R7HC27-F1
#
_cell.length_a   1.000
_cell.length_b   1.000
_cell.length_c   1.000
_cell.angle_alpha   90.00
_cell.angle_beta   90.00
_cell.angle_gamma   90.00
#
_symmetry.space_group_name_H-M   'P 1'
#
loop_
_entity.id
_entity.type
_entity.pdbx_description
1 polymer ?
#
loop_
_entity_poly.entity_id
_entity_poly.type
_entity_poly.pdbx_seq_one_letter_code
_entity_poly.pdbx_strand_id
1 'polypeptide(L)' 'MAEIVNLRMARKRKTRDEKERLAQQNRQLHGRSKAEKLRSETEAGRSSAFLDGHRLARKDEDTHG' A
#
# COMPACT_ATOMS: atom_id res chain seq x y z
N MET A 1 -47.01 12.02 -21.54
CA MET A 1 -46.17 10.82 -21.40
C MET A 1 -45.42 10.95 -20.08
N ALA A 2 -45.77 10.15 -19.06
CA ALA A 2 -45.14 10.27 -17.75
C ALA A 2 -43.95 9.30 -17.68
N GLU A 3 -42.77 9.82 -17.34
CA GLU A 3 -41.57 9.02 -17.18
C GLU A 3 -41.61 8.34 -15.81
N ILE A 4 -41.94 7.05 -15.78
CA ILE A 4 -42.04 6.28 -14.54
C ILE A 4 -40.61 5.93 -14.09
N VAL A 5 -40.03 6.77 -13.24
CA VAL A 5 -38.70 6.51 -12.68
C VAL A 5 -38.82 5.49 -11.55
N ASN A 6 -38.14 4.35 -11.71
CA ASN A 6 -38.10 3.32 -10.67
C ASN A 6 -37.14 3.72 -9.54
N LEU A 7 -37.70 4.31 -8.48
CA LEU A 7 -36.94 4.77 -7.31
C LEU A 7 -36.21 3.65 -6.57
N ARG A 8 -36.70 2.40 -6.62
CA ARG A 8 -36.01 1.24 -6.01
C ARG A 8 -34.68 0.97 -6.69
N MET A 9 -34.67 1.00 -8.02
CA MET A 9 -33.45 0.82 -8.81
C MET A 9 -32.48 1.99 -8.63
N ALA A 10 -32.99 3.22 -8.56
CA ALA A 10 -32.17 4.41 -8.29
C ALA A 10 -31.47 4.32 -6.92
N ARG A 11 -32.19 3.95 -5.86
CA ARG A 11 -31.61 3.73 -4.51
C ARG A 11 -30.58 2.60 -4.51
N LYS A 12 -30.85 1.50 -5.21
CA LYS A 12 -29.92 0.37 -5.32
C LYS A 12 -28.61 0.74 -6.04
N ARG A 13 -28.69 1.60 -7.07
CA ARG A 13 -27.50 2.13 -7.75
C ARG A 13 -26.70 3.03 -6.80
N LYS A 14 -27.35 4.00 -6.16
CA LYS A 14 -26.69 4.91 -5.20
C LYS A 14 -25.92 4.16 -4.10
N THR A 15 -26.54 3.14 -3.50
CA THR A 15 -25.89 2.33 -2.45
C THR A 15 -24.72 1.49 -2.97
N ARG A 16 -24.75 1.04 -4.23
CA ARG A 16 -23.63 0.35 -4.86
C ARG A 16 -22.47 1.31 -5.10
N ASP A 17 -22.75 2.51 -5.62
CA ASP A 17 -21.75 3.54 -5.91
C ASP A 17 -21.05 4.03 -4.64
N GLU A 18 -21.80 4.21 -3.55
CA GLU A 18 -21.26 4.56 -2.24
C GLU A 18 -20.31 3.48 -1.70
N LYS A 19 -20.69 2.20 -1.82
CA LYS A 19 -19.84 1.07 -1.43
C LYS A 19 -18.57 1.00 -2.25
N GLU A 20 -18.65 1.26 -3.54
CA GLU A 20 -17.49 1.24 -4.43
C GLU A 20 -16.51 2.37 -4.11
N ARG A 21 -17.02 3.59 -3.85
CA ARG A 21 -16.22 4.72 -3.37
C ARG A 21 -15.52 4.41 -2.06
N LEU A 22 -16.23 3.85 -1.08
CA LEU A 22 -15.64 3.42 0.19
C LEU A 22 -14.57 2.34 -0.03
N ALA A 23 -14.82 1.37 -0.90
CA ALA A 23 -13.83 0.34 -1.23
C ALA A 23 -12.59 0.92 -1.95
N GLN A 24 -12.75 1.94 -2.79
CA GLN A 24 -11.62 2.66 -3.39
C GLN A 24 -10.83 3.45 -2.34
N GLN A 25 -11.50 4.19 -1.45
CA GLN A 25 -10.84 4.90 -0.35
C GLN A 25 -10.11 3.93 0.58
N ASN A 26 -10.75 2.82 0.96
CA ASN A 26 -10.12 1.78 1.76
C ASN A 26 -8.96 1.10 1.02
N ARG A 27 -9.02 0.95 -0.31
CA ARG A 27 -7.88 0.50 -1.12
C ARG A 27 -6.79 1.55 -1.24
N GLN A 28 -7.06 2.84 -1.04
CA GLN A 28 -6.00 3.85 -1.00
C GLN A 28 -5.37 3.91 0.39
N LEU A 29 -6.19 3.92 1.44
CA LEU A 29 -5.78 3.99 2.84
C LEU A 29 -5.13 2.70 3.34
N HIS A 30 -5.64 1.56 2.87
CA HIS A 30 -5.26 0.22 3.29
C HIS A 30 -4.81 -0.68 2.13
N GLY A 31 -4.53 -0.09 0.95
CA GLY A 31 -4.16 -0.81 -0.28
C GLY A 31 -2.91 -1.65 -0.21
N ARG A 32 -2.08 -1.42 0.80
CA ARG A 32 -1.09 -2.41 1.22
C ARG A 32 -1.72 -3.26 2.29
N SER A 33 -2.12 -4.46 1.90
CA SER A 33 -2.48 -5.50 2.86
C SER A 33 -1.32 -5.72 3.85
N LYS A 34 -1.62 -6.19 5.06
CA LYS A 34 -0.58 -6.49 6.08
C LYS A 34 0.50 -7.42 5.51
N ALA A 35 0.11 -8.35 4.63
CA ALA A 35 1.02 -9.26 3.93
C ALA A 35 1.94 -8.56 2.91
N GLU A 36 1.49 -7.49 2.27
CA GLU A 36 2.33 -6.69 1.35
C GLU A 36 3.27 -5.76 2.11
N LYS A 37 2.79 -5.13 3.21
CA LYS A 37 3.67 -4.35 4.09
C LYS A 37 4.80 -5.21 4.64
N LEU A 38 4.47 -6.40 5.16
CA LEU A 38 5.47 -7.32 5.71
C LEU A 38 6.47 -7.78 4.63
N ARG A 39 6.00 -8.09 3.42
CA ARG A 39 6.90 -8.45 2.31
C ARG A 39 7.86 -7.31 1.98
N SER A 40 7.36 -6.09 1.80
CA SER A 40 8.21 -4.92 1.56
C SER A 40 9.18 -4.63 2.72
N GLU A 41 8.76 -4.78 3.97
CA GLU A 41 9.64 -4.63 5.14
C GLU A 41 10.74 -5.69 5.15
N THR A 42 10.41 -6.95 4.84
CA THR A 42 11.42 -8.02 4.76
C THR A 42 12.38 -7.82 3.60
N GLU A 43 11.90 -7.34 2.44
CA GLU A 43 12.74 -7.00 1.29
C GLU A 43 13.66 -5.82 1.61
N ALA A 44 13.13 -4.77 2.25
CA ALA A 44 13.90 -3.62 2.69
C ALA A 44 14.97 -4.03 3.72
N GLY A 45 14.63 -4.84 4.72
CA GLY A 45 15.58 -5.33 5.73
C GLY A 45 16.66 -6.23 5.15
N ARG A 46 16.34 -7.07 4.15
CA ARG A 46 17.35 -7.85 3.43
C ARG A 46 18.27 -6.96 2.60
N SER A 47 17.74 -5.94 1.96
CA SER A 47 18.53 -4.98 1.20
C SER A 47 19.46 -4.15 2.09
N SER A 48 18.99 -3.70 3.26
CA SER A 48 19.83 -2.98 4.22
C SER A 48 20.91 -3.88 4.80
N ALA A 49 20.57 -5.11 5.21
CA ALA A 49 21.54 -6.07 5.71
C ALA A 49 22.59 -6.47 4.65
N PHE A 50 22.19 -6.57 3.39
CA PHE A 50 23.12 -6.78 2.28
C PHE A 50 24.06 -5.57 2.11
N LEU A 51 23.53 -4.35 2.10
CA LEU A 51 24.34 -3.14 2.02
C LEU A 51 25.27 -2.96 3.22
N ASP A 52 24.82 -3.30 4.42
CA ASP A 52 25.63 -3.24 5.65
C ASP A 52 26.71 -4.33 5.67
N GLY A 53 26.40 -5.55 5.21
CA GLY A 53 27.38 -6.63 5.07
C GLY A 53 28.42 -6.38 3.97
N HIS A 54 28.03 -5.66 2.92
CA HIS A 54 28.92 -5.18 1.86
C HIS A 54 29.52 -3.81 2.14
N ARG A 55 29.15 -3.17 3.25
CA ARG A 55 29.83 -1.99 3.76
C ARG A 55 31.17 -2.49 4.30
N LEU A 56 32.17 -2.50 3.43
CA LEU A 56 33.52 -2.17 3.83
C LEU A 56 33.45 -0.79 4.48
N ALA A 57 33.15 -0.74 5.79
CA ALA A 57 33.73 0.31 6.62
C ALA A 57 35.19 0.36 6.17
N ARG A 58 35.64 1.52 5.71
CA ARG A 58 37.02 1.73 5.30
C ARG A 58 37.89 1.20 6.44
N LYS A 59 38.32 -0.07 6.34
CA LYS A 59 39.64 -0.46 6.78
C LYS A 59 40.53 0.53 6.05
N ASP A 60 41.43 1.14 6.81
CA ASP A 60 42.40 2.16 6.36
C ASP A 60 42.10 3.60 6.83
N GLU A 61 41.58 3.78 8.04
CA GLU A 61 41.90 4.97 8.83
C GLU A 61 42.19 4.63 10.31
N ASP A 62 42.89 3.51 10.52
CA ASP A 62 43.58 3.18 11.77
C ASP A 62 44.98 2.65 11.38
N THR A 63 45.87 3.55 10.99
CA THR A 63 47.31 3.25 10.96
C THR A 63 48.04 4.39 11.65
N HIS A 64 48.39 4.11 12.91
CA HIS A 64 49.33 4.78 13.80
C HIS A 64 50.39 5.66 13.11
N GLY A 65 50.52 6.89 13.59
CA GLY A 65 51.58 7.85 13.24
C GLY A 65 51.36 9.21 13.90
#